data_AF-B7G1F7-F1
#
_entry.id   AF-B7G1F7-F1
#
_cell.length_a   1.000
_cell.length_b   1.000
_cell.length_c   1.000
_cell.angle_alpha   90.00
_cell.angle_beta   90.00
_cell.angle_gamma   90.00
#
_symmetry.space_group_name_H-M   'P 1'
#
loop_
_entity.id
_entity.type
_entity.pdbx_description
1 polymer ?
#
loop_
_entity_poly.entity_id
_entity_poly.type
_entity_poly.pdbx_seq_one_letter_code
_entity_poly.pdbx_strand_id
1 'polypeptide(L)'
;MASSPSDKSTTSNPSTPVTPGDETTMETNSPLLSPQSMANAALANAVFAQQAQRTVKLAFTQEKDIPVNENGETERRKQFSDDNKDEERNNCSHQQLDKNNAVESIVKDPKSRIEAIWGSSNSDHTNAWKTTAELIRSEIEALLKLGTEAYQAAEFQARESKLLQDELDGKDDELERLRLAESKGRATIVAVKNLQCSPLTMRRYTLVFIPFRQNLLRQGETSKVDARDASRAAVSEAGLRAELGVVTAQKNESLGQAEGHKRKATLYEDELRQVKTKLARVVQEKIRIERDHRATLSLAKSFDSHVSSDVDYYKRKVSELNGYVQNLNAVVAEKNRQIEDLRRQIERSMSQNRLAQFRADTPDTLTK
;
A
#
# COMPACT_ATOMS: atom_id res chain seq x y z
N MET A 1 -74.50 6.73 25.15
CA MET A 1 -73.64 7.89 24.88
C MET A 1 -72.32 7.34 24.34
N ALA A 2 -72.14 7.36 23.01
CA ALA A 2 -71.13 8.18 22.30
C ALA A 2 -69.70 7.61 22.51
N SER A 3 -68.89 7.19 21.53
CA SER A 3 -68.82 7.45 20.09
C SER A 3 -67.93 6.38 19.40
N SER A 4 -68.17 6.11 18.11
CA SER A 4 -67.22 5.49 17.16
C SER A 4 -66.16 6.52 16.68
N PRO A 5 -65.31 6.28 15.65
CA PRO A 5 -64.49 5.12 15.22
C PRO A 5 -63.02 5.55 14.94
N SER A 6 -62.11 4.65 14.54
CA SER A 6 -60.92 4.97 13.71
C SER A 6 -60.24 3.72 13.14
N ASP A 7 -60.40 3.54 11.83
CA ASP A 7 -59.65 2.61 10.97
C ASP A 7 -58.17 3.01 10.82
N LYS A 8 -57.27 2.04 10.63
CA LYS A 8 -56.06 2.22 9.80
C LYS A 8 -55.40 0.92 9.34
N SER A 9 -55.65 0.64 8.05
CA SER A 9 -54.71 0.18 7.01
C SER A 9 -53.81 -1.03 7.27
N THR A 10 -54.22 -2.16 6.70
CA THR A 10 -53.39 -3.32 6.35
C THR A 10 -52.72 -3.03 4.99
N THR A 11 -51.39 -2.91 4.96
CA THR A 11 -50.60 -2.85 3.71
C THR A 11 -50.21 -4.25 3.27
N SER A 12 -50.85 -4.71 2.20
CA SER A 12 -50.51 -5.92 1.45
C SER A 12 -49.29 -5.65 0.55
N ASN A 13 -48.19 -6.37 0.76
CA ASN A 13 -47.06 -6.43 -0.18
C ASN A 13 -47.42 -7.36 -1.35
N PRO A 14 -47.23 -6.94 -2.62
CA PRO A 14 -47.40 -7.82 -3.76
C PRO A 14 -46.18 -8.72 -3.92
N SER A 15 -46.43 -10.03 -3.90
CA SER A 15 -45.46 -11.06 -4.26
C SER A 15 -45.19 -11.00 -5.75
N THR A 16 -43.93 -10.78 -6.14
CA THR A 16 -43.43 -10.97 -7.50
C THR A 16 -43.22 -12.46 -7.77
N PRO A 17 -43.61 -12.97 -8.95
CA PRO A 17 -43.39 -14.37 -9.30
C PRO A 17 -41.93 -14.57 -9.73
N VAL A 18 -41.24 -15.47 -9.03
CA VAL A 18 -39.90 -15.96 -9.38
C VAL A 18 -40.04 -16.97 -10.51
N THR A 19 -39.53 -16.61 -11.69
CA THR A 19 -39.34 -17.49 -12.84
C THR A 19 -38.20 -18.48 -12.54
N PRO A 20 -38.36 -19.78 -12.81
CA PRO A 20 -37.26 -20.73 -12.70
C PRO A 20 -36.35 -20.56 -13.93
N GLY A 21 -35.20 -19.92 -13.73
CA GLY A 21 -34.13 -19.83 -14.72
C GLY A 21 -33.15 -21.00 -14.55
N ASP A 22 -32.92 -21.71 -15.65
CA ASP A 22 -32.00 -22.82 -15.80
C ASP A 22 -30.62 -22.58 -15.15
N GLU A 23 -30.29 -23.39 -14.14
CA GLU A 23 -28.92 -23.55 -13.63
C GLU A 23 -28.08 -24.26 -14.70
N THR A 24 -27.48 -23.48 -15.59
CA THR A 24 -26.40 -23.95 -16.46
C THR A 24 -25.14 -24.06 -15.60
N THR A 25 -24.79 -25.27 -15.20
CA THR A 25 -23.49 -25.59 -14.60
C THR A 25 -22.36 -25.19 -15.55
N MET A 26 -21.78 -24.01 -15.35
CA MET A 26 -20.50 -23.64 -15.94
C MET A 26 -19.41 -24.46 -15.26
N GLU A 27 -19.14 -25.66 -15.77
CA GLU A 27 -17.89 -26.37 -15.52
C GLU A 27 -16.73 -25.46 -15.95
N THR A 28 -16.06 -24.87 -14.97
CA THR A 28 -14.78 -24.19 -15.15
C THR A 28 -13.72 -25.24 -15.41
N ASN A 29 -13.66 -25.69 -16.67
CA ASN A 29 -12.54 -26.44 -17.23
C ASN A 29 -11.28 -25.58 -17.19
N SER A 30 -10.66 -25.53 -16.01
CA SER A 30 -9.30 -25.03 -15.86
C SER A 30 -8.39 -26.00 -16.60
N PRO A 31 -7.69 -25.58 -17.67
CA PRO A 31 -6.80 -26.48 -18.38
C PRO A 31 -5.71 -26.91 -17.40
N LEU A 32 -5.68 -28.20 -17.08
CA LEU A 32 -4.56 -28.81 -16.37
C LEU A 32 -3.29 -28.54 -17.20
N LEU A 33 -2.55 -27.51 -16.78
CA LEU A 33 -1.23 -27.21 -17.31
C LEU A 33 -0.39 -28.47 -17.18
N SER A 34 0.08 -28.98 -18.31
CA SER A 34 0.92 -30.17 -18.35
C SER A 34 2.09 -30.02 -17.36
N PRO A 35 2.54 -31.11 -16.71
CA PRO A 35 3.71 -31.08 -15.84
C PRO A 35 4.93 -30.41 -16.50
N GLN A 36 5.04 -30.50 -17.83
CA GLN A 36 6.09 -29.91 -18.62
C GLN A 36 5.97 -28.38 -18.74
N SER A 37 4.76 -27.82 -18.82
CA SER A 37 4.57 -26.36 -18.79
C SER A 37 4.86 -25.77 -17.42
N MET A 38 4.57 -26.50 -16.34
CA MET A 38 4.95 -26.07 -14.98
C MET A 38 6.47 -26.10 -14.77
N ALA A 39 7.16 -27.12 -15.30
CA ALA A 39 8.62 -27.19 -15.24
C ALA A 39 9.28 -26.04 -16.03
N ASN A 40 8.76 -25.69 -17.21
CA ASN A 40 9.27 -24.58 -18.01
C ASN A 40 9.02 -23.21 -17.34
N ALA A 41 7.85 -23.02 -16.70
CA ALA A 41 7.56 -21.81 -15.93
C ALA A 41 8.48 -21.69 -14.69
N ALA A 42 8.75 -22.79 -14.00
CA ALA A 42 9.68 -22.82 -12.88
C ALA A 42 11.12 -22.47 -13.31
N LEU A 43 11.56 -22.99 -14.47
CA LEU A 43 12.88 -22.70 -15.02
C LEU A 43 13.02 -21.21 -15.41
N ALA A 44 12.00 -20.64 -16.05
CA ALA A 44 11.98 -19.22 -16.42
C ALA A 44 12.06 -18.31 -15.18
N ASN A 45 11.32 -18.64 -14.12
CA ASN A 45 11.37 -17.91 -12.86
C ASN A 45 12.74 -18.03 -12.16
N ALA A 46 13.39 -19.19 -12.23
CA ALA A 46 14.73 -19.40 -11.67
C ALA A 46 15.79 -18.56 -12.41
N VAL A 47 15.72 -18.48 -13.74
CA VAL A 47 16.64 -17.65 -14.55
C VAL A 47 16.45 -16.17 -14.23
N PHE A 48 15.20 -15.71 -14.12
CA PHE A 48 14.91 -14.32 -13.77
C PHE A 48 15.43 -13.95 -12.36
N ALA A 49 15.24 -14.84 -11.38
CA ALA A 49 15.76 -14.66 -10.03
C ALA A 49 17.30 -14.59 -9.99
N GLN A 50 17.97 -15.43 -10.79
CA GLN A 50 19.44 -15.43 -10.87
C GLN A 50 19.97 -14.15 -11.54
N GLN A 51 19.26 -13.62 -12.54
CA GLN A 51 19.63 -12.37 -13.20
C GLN A 51 19.45 -11.15 -12.29
N ALA A 52 18.38 -11.13 -11.49
CA ALA A 52 18.15 -10.10 -10.47
C ALA A 52 19.24 -10.10 -9.38
N GLN A 53 19.73 -11.28 -8.97
CA GLN A 53 20.84 -11.37 -8.02
C GLN A 53 22.17 -10.84 -8.59
N ARG A 54 22.42 -11.01 -9.89
CA ARG A 54 23.62 -10.49 -10.56
C ARG A 54 23.60 -8.97 -10.69
N THR A 55 22.46 -8.36 -11.01
CA THR A 55 22.34 -6.89 -11.11
C THR A 55 22.50 -6.21 -9.76
N VAL A 56 21.94 -6.78 -8.68
CA VAL A 56 22.15 -6.26 -7.31
C VAL A 56 23.62 -6.36 -6.89
N LYS A 57 24.31 -7.46 -7.22
CA LYS A 57 25.73 -7.65 -6.89
C LYS A 57 26.64 -6.66 -7.63
N LEU A 58 26.33 -6.34 -8.89
CA LEU A 58 27.08 -5.35 -9.68
C LEU A 58 26.86 -3.92 -9.18
N ALA A 59 25.64 -3.57 -8.78
CA ALA A 59 25.33 -2.26 -8.19
C ALA A 59 26.09 -2.03 -6.88
N PHE A 60 26.22 -3.07 -6.04
CA PHE A 60 26.92 -2.97 -4.76
C PHE A 60 28.45 -2.83 -4.88
N THR A 61 29.02 -3.27 -6.01
CA THR A 61 30.47 -3.12 -6.26
C THR A 61 30.85 -1.75 -6.82
N GLN A 62 29.91 -0.97 -7.37
CA GLN A 62 30.20 0.36 -7.93
C GLN A 62 30.16 1.50 -6.89
N GLU A 63 29.56 1.29 -5.72
CA GLU A 63 29.36 2.35 -4.72
C GLU A 63 30.55 2.51 -3.75
N LYS A 64 31.63 1.72 -3.91
CA LYS A 64 32.76 1.70 -2.96
C LYS A 64 33.92 2.66 -3.28
N ASP A 65 33.92 3.32 -4.43
CA ASP A 65 35.06 4.12 -4.90
C ASP A 65 34.68 5.58 -5.24
N ILE A 66 33.97 6.27 -4.33
CA ILE A 66 33.82 7.75 -4.42
C ILE A 66 34.68 8.38 -3.31
N PRO A 67 35.81 9.05 -3.65
CA PRO A 67 36.61 9.75 -2.65
C PRO A 67 35.84 10.98 -2.14
N VAL A 68 35.59 10.99 -0.83
CA VAL A 68 35.01 12.14 -0.12
C VAL A 68 36.06 13.24 -0.05
N ASN A 69 35.85 14.33 -0.79
CA ASN A 69 36.66 15.53 -0.69
C ASN A 69 36.08 16.43 0.40
N GLU A 70 36.53 16.22 1.64
CA GLU A 70 36.31 17.14 2.76
C GLU A 70 37.26 18.32 2.61
N ASN A 71 36.80 19.45 2.08
CA ASN A 71 37.37 20.76 2.39
C ASN A 71 36.39 21.89 2.06
N GLY A 72 35.80 22.44 3.14
CA GLY A 72 35.60 23.86 3.38
C GLY A 72 34.74 24.66 2.41
N GLU A 73 33.55 25.04 2.83
CA GLU A 73 32.98 26.37 2.51
C GLU A 73 31.94 26.77 3.57
N THR A 74 32.43 27.46 4.59
CA THR A 74 31.65 28.27 5.52
C THR A 74 31.34 29.63 4.90
N GLU A 75 30.18 30.18 5.28
CA GLU A 75 29.81 31.61 5.20
C GLU A 75 29.46 32.20 3.82
N ARG A 76 28.14 32.32 3.58
CA ARG A 76 27.41 33.61 3.43
C ARG A 76 26.04 33.34 2.81
N ARG A 77 25.02 33.19 3.64
CA ARG A 77 23.62 33.29 3.19
C ARG A 77 22.95 34.44 3.94
N LYS A 78 22.93 35.60 3.28
CA LYS A 78 22.06 36.72 3.62
C LYS A 78 20.61 36.26 3.43
N GLN A 79 19.81 36.56 4.44
CA GLN A 79 18.36 36.57 4.43
C GLN A 79 17.85 37.39 3.23
N PHE A 80 17.21 36.73 2.28
CA PHE A 80 16.16 37.33 1.47
C PHE A 80 14.93 36.45 1.68
N SER A 81 13.94 37.06 2.33
CA SER A 81 12.63 36.54 2.63
C SER A 81 11.79 36.51 1.35
N ASP A 82 11.60 35.32 0.79
CA ASP A 82 10.58 35.03 -0.23
C ASP A 82 9.31 34.53 0.49
N ASP A 83 8.58 35.45 1.12
CA ASP A 83 7.44 35.14 2.01
C ASP A 83 6.14 34.72 1.28
N ASN A 84 6.16 34.41 -0.03
CA ASN A 84 4.93 34.20 -0.80
C ASN A 84 4.80 32.84 -1.53
N LYS A 85 5.67 31.85 -1.26
CA LYS A 85 5.57 30.50 -1.88
C LYS A 85 5.33 29.34 -0.91
N ASP A 86 5.20 29.62 0.38
CA ASP A 86 4.99 28.59 1.41
C ASP A 86 3.51 28.29 1.70
N GLU A 87 2.56 29.09 1.20
CA GLU A 87 1.12 28.86 1.47
C GLU A 87 0.54 27.66 0.71
N GLU A 88 0.93 27.41 -0.55
CA GLU A 88 0.36 26.29 -1.33
C GLU A 88 0.93 24.92 -0.91
N ARG A 89 2.19 24.87 -0.44
CA ARG A 89 2.79 23.63 0.10
C ARG A 89 2.21 23.25 1.47
N ASN A 90 1.82 24.25 2.28
CA ASN A 90 1.21 23.99 3.58
C ASN A 90 -0.19 23.38 3.46
N ASN A 91 -0.98 23.74 2.44
CA ASN A 91 -2.35 23.20 2.28
C ASN A 91 -2.39 21.69 1.95
N CYS A 92 -1.43 21.16 1.18
CA CYS A 92 -1.37 19.72 0.89
C CYS A 92 -0.95 18.91 2.12
N SER A 93 0.03 19.41 2.88
CA SER A 93 0.48 18.77 4.12
C SER A 93 -0.59 18.77 5.22
N HIS A 94 -1.41 19.82 5.31
CA HIS A 94 -2.49 19.90 6.30
C HIS A 94 -3.60 18.88 6.00
N GLN A 95 -3.97 18.72 4.72
CA GLN A 95 -4.99 17.76 4.30
C GLN A 95 -4.56 16.29 4.51
N GLN A 96 -3.25 16.01 4.50
CA GLN A 96 -2.70 14.68 4.83
C GLN A 96 -2.64 14.42 6.35
N LEU A 97 -2.38 15.45 7.16
CA LEU A 97 -2.42 15.37 8.63
C LEU A 97 -3.83 15.11 9.15
N ASP A 98 -4.85 15.77 8.58
CA ASP A 98 -6.25 15.55 8.98
C ASP A 98 -6.74 14.14 8.68
N LYS A 99 -6.32 13.56 7.55
CA LYS A 99 -6.63 12.16 7.20
C LYS A 99 -5.94 11.18 8.15
N ASN A 100 -4.68 11.43 8.53
CA ASN A 100 -3.96 10.60 9.50
C ASN A 100 -4.58 10.67 10.90
N ASN A 101 -5.08 11.84 11.32
CA ASN A 101 -5.80 12.01 12.57
C ASN A 101 -7.16 11.28 12.56
N ALA A 102 -7.86 11.25 11.43
CA ALA A 102 -9.09 10.47 11.28
C ALA A 102 -8.84 8.96 11.42
N VAL A 103 -7.72 8.46 10.89
CA VAL A 103 -7.29 7.06 11.08
C VAL A 103 -6.99 6.76 12.54
N GLU A 104 -6.27 7.64 13.23
CA GLU A 104 -6.02 7.48 14.67
C GLU A 104 -7.31 7.48 15.49
N SER A 105 -8.29 8.32 15.16
CA SER A 105 -9.60 8.35 15.82
C SER A 105 -10.39 7.06 15.66
N ILE A 106 -10.30 6.41 14.49
CA ILE A 106 -10.98 5.14 14.19
C ILE A 106 -10.29 3.99 14.94
N VAL A 107 -8.95 4.02 15.01
CA VAL A 107 -8.14 2.93 15.59
C VAL A 107 -8.01 3.01 17.12
N LYS A 108 -8.16 4.19 17.75
CA LYS A 108 -7.74 4.38 19.15
C LYS A 108 -8.63 3.73 20.21
N ASP A 109 -9.85 3.27 19.92
CA ASP A 109 -10.62 2.64 20.99
C ASP A 109 -11.64 1.54 20.65
N PRO A 110 -11.29 0.57 19.76
CA PRO A 110 -12.11 -0.61 19.58
C PRO A 110 -12.23 -1.42 20.88
N LYS A 111 -11.19 -1.37 21.73
CA LYS A 111 -11.14 -2.07 23.00
C LYS A 111 -12.20 -1.56 23.98
N SER A 112 -12.29 -0.25 24.24
CA SER A 112 -13.29 0.27 25.18
C SER A 112 -14.72 0.11 24.65
N ARG A 113 -14.94 0.15 23.33
CA ARG A 113 -16.25 -0.14 22.73
C ARG A 113 -16.66 -1.61 22.91
N ILE A 114 -15.73 -2.55 22.73
CA ILE A 114 -15.98 -3.98 22.96
C ILE A 114 -16.22 -4.23 24.45
N GLU A 115 -15.43 -3.64 25.34
CA GLU A 115 -15.60 -3.76 26.79
C GLU A 115 -16.95 -3.19 27.25
N ALA A 116 -17.42 -2.08 26.66
CA ALA A 116 -18.75 -1.52 26.94
C ALA A 116 -19.90 -2.45 26.50
N ILE A 117 -19.76 -3.15 25.37
CA ILE A 117 -20.76 -4.11 24.87
C ILE A 117 -20.81 -5.34 25.79
N TRP A 118 -19.65 -5.86 26.19
CA TRP A 118 -19.52 -7.07 27.00
C TRP A 118 -19.79 -6.86 28.49
N GLY A 119 -19.72 -5.62 28.98
CA GLY A 119 -20.07 -5.25 30.36
C GLY A 119 -21.57 -5.19 30.65
N SER A 120 -22.44 -5.33 29.64
CA SER A 120 -23.90 -5.34 29.82
C SER A 120 -24.42 -6.73 30.20
N SER A 121 -25.40 -6.79 31.11
CA SER A 121 -25.79 -7.97 31.92
C SER A 121 -26.08 -9.28 31.15
N ASN A 122 -25.88 -10.41 31.84
CA ASN A 122 -25.78 -11.81 31.38
C ASN A 122 -26.91 -12.39 30.49
N SER A 123 -28.02 -11.69 30.26
CA SER A 123 -29.13 -12.18 29.42
C SER A 123 -28.96 -11.89 27.92
N ASP A 124 -27.99 -11.06 27.53
CA ASP A 124 -27.86 -10.53 26.16
C ASP A 124 -26.57 -10.97 25.42
N HIS A 125 -25.86 -12.00 25.88
CA HIS A 125 -24.61 -12.46 25.23
C HIS A 125 -24.72 -12.70 23.72
N THR A 126 -25.85 -13.26 23.26
CA THR A 126 -26.08 -13.49 21.83
C THR A 126 -26.22 -12.20 21.04
N ASN A 127 -26.83 -11.16 21.63
CA ASN A 127 -26.97 -9.85 21.03
C ASN A 127 -25.63 -9.09 21.06
N ALA A 128 -24.90 -9.16 22.18
CA ALA A 128 -23.57 -8.58 22.33
C ALA A 128 -22.58 -9.12 21.29
N TRP A 129 -22.61 -10.43 21.00
CA TRP A 129 -21.76 -11.02 19.97
C TRP A 129 -22.14 -10.54 18.57
N LYS A 130 -23.43 -10.48 18.23
CA LYS A 130 -23.88 -9.94 16.92
C LYS A 130 -23.46 -8.50 16.74
N THR A 131 -23.66 -7.64 17.75
CA THR A 131 -23.25 -6.23 17.72
C THR A 131 -21.73 -6.10 17.58
N THR A 132 -20.96 -6.94 18.28
CA THR A 132 -19.49 -6.95 18.14
C THR A 132 -19.05 -7.38 16.74
N ALA A 133 -19.70 -8.39 16.16
CA ALA A 133 -19.39 -8.88 14.81
C ALA A 133 -19.74 -7.85 13.72
N GLU A 134 -20.88 -7.16 13.84
CA GLU A 134 -21.27 -6.06 12.96
C GLU A 134 -20.30 -4.88 13.07
N LEU A 135 -19.89 -4.55 14.30
CA LEU A 135 -18.90 -3.51 14.54
C LEU A 135 -17.58 -3.85 13.83
N ILE A 136 -17.03 -5.04 14.04
CA ILE A 136 -15.79 -5.49 13.40
C ILE A 136 -15.93 -5.47 11.87
N ARG A 137 -17.06 -5.93 11.32
CA ARG A 137 -17.31 -5.89 9.88
C ARG A 137 -17.28 -4.46 9.35
N SER A 138 -17.98 -3.53 10.00
CA SER A 138 -18.01 -2.11 9.59
C SER A 138 -16.62 -1.46 9.64
N GLU A 139 -15.80 -1.82 10.62
CA GLU A 139 -14.43 -1.33 10.77
C GLU A 139 -13.53 -1.85 9.63
N ILE A 140 -13.65 -3.14 9.29
CA ILE A 140 -12.93 -3.75 8.17
C ILE A 140 -13.32 -3.09 6.84
N GLU A 141 -14.62 -2.85 6.61
CA GLU A 141 -15.11 -2.17 5.40
C GLU A 141 -14.59 -0.72 5.31
N ALA A 142 -14.56 0.01 6.43
CA ALA A 142 -14.00 1.36 6.48
C ALA A 142 -12.49 1.38 6.18
N LEU A 143 -11.73 0.43 6.75
CA LEU A 143 -10.30 0.28 6.48
C LEU A 143 -10.03 -0.10 5.02
N LEU A 144 -10.83 -1.00 4.44
CA LEU A 144 -10.72 -1.36 3.03
C LEU A 144 -10.99 -0.15 2.12
N LYS A 145 -12.06 0.61 2.40
CA LYS A 145 -12.40 1.82 1.65
C LYS A 145 -11.25 2.84 1.70
N LEU A 146 -10.76 3.14 2.90
CA LEU A 146 -9.63 4.05 3.08
C LEU A 146 -8.38 3.56 2.35
N GLY A 147 -8.07 2.26 2.42
CA GLY A 147 -6.96 1.65 1.71
C GLY A 147 -7.08 1.78 0.19
N THR A 148 -8.28 1.57 -0.37
CA THR A 148 -8.53 1.74 -1.81
C THR A 148 -8.41 3.20 -2.25
N GLU A 149 -8.92 4.15 -1.47
CA GLU A 149 -8.79 5.59 -1.77
C GLU A 149 -7.33 6.05 -1.71
N ALA A 150 -6.57 5.59 -0.71
CA ALA A 150 -5.14 5.88 -0.60
C ALA A 150 -4.34 5.30 -1.78
N TYR A 151 -4.66 4.08 -2.21
CA TYR A 151 -4.04 3.45 -3.38
C TYR A 151 -4.34 4.24 -4.67
N GLN A 152 -5.60 4.62 -4.90
CA GLN A 152 -5.99 5.42 -6.07
C GLN A 152 -5.32 6.80 -6.08
N ALA A 153 -5.22 7.46 -4.92
CA ALA A 153 -4.52 8.74 -4.80
C ALA A 153 -3.02 8.59 -5.12
N ALA A 154 -2.36 7.53 -4.65
CA ALA A 154 -0.97 7.24 -4.97
C ALA A 154 -0.77 6.93 -6.46
N GLU A 155 -1.69 6.17 -7.07
CA GLU A 155 -1.65 5.87 -8.51
C GLU A 155 -1.83 7.14 -9.36
N PHE A 156 -2.74 8.04 -8.96
CA PHE A 156 -2.93 9.34 -9.60
C PHE A 156 -1.66 10.18 -9.55
N GLN A 157 -1.04 10.31 -8.37
CA GLN A 157 0.23 11.04 -8.19
C GLN A 157 1.38 10.43 -9.01
N ALA A 158 1.43 9.10 -9.14
CA ALA A 158 2.43 8.43 -9.98
C ALA A 158 2.24 8.75 -11.47
N ARG A 159 0.99 8.80 -11.96
CA ARG A 159 0.69 9.19 -13.34
C ARG A 159 1.01 10.66 -13.61
N GLU A 160 0.69 11.55 -12.68
CA GLU A 160 1.02 12.97 -12.77
C GLU A 160 2.54 13.20 -12.78
N SER A 161 3.28 12.53 -11.89
CA SER A 161 4.75 12.60 -11.86
C SER A 161 5.37 12.12 -13.18
N LYS A 162 4.80 11.07 -13.78
CA LYS A 162 5.24 10.56 -15.08
C LYS A 162 4.99 11.57 -16.20
N LEU A 163 3.82 12.21 -16.24
CA LEU A 163 3.52 13.25 -17.24
C LEU A 163 4.49 14.44 -17.12
N LEU A 164 4.78 14.88 -15.90
CA LEU A 164 5.77 15.94 -15.67
C LEU A 164 7.18 15.54 -16.10
N GLN A 165 7.54 14.26 -15.92
CA GLN A 165 8.83 13.73 -16.40
C GLN A 165 8.90 13.72 -17.94
N ASP A 166 7.86 13.24 -18.61
CA ASP A 166 7.77 13.25 -20.08
C ASP A 166 7.81 14.69 -20.64
N GLU A 167 7.21 15.66 -19.96
CA GLU A 167 7.28 17.09 -20.33
C GLU A 167 8.70 17.65 -20.18
N LEU A 168 9.41 17.26 -19.10
CA LEU A 168 10.77 17.70 -18.82
C LEU A 168 11.76 17.13 -19.85
N ASP A 169 11.62 15.86 -20.21
CA ASP A 169 12.37 15.23 -21.29
C ASP A 169 12.14 15.95 -22.63
N GLY A 170 10.89 16.32 -22.93
CA GLY A 170 10.56 17.11 -24.12
C GLY A 170 11.20 18.52 -24.14
N LYS A 171 11.37 19.14 -22.96
CA LYS A 171 12.06 20.43 -22.82
C LYS A 171 13.57 20.30 -22.97
N ASP A 172 14.15 19.20 -22.53
CA ASP A 172 15.57 18.91 -22.75
C ASP A 172 15.89 18.70 -24.23
N ASP A 173 15.03 17.98 -24.97
CA ASP A 173 15.12 17.86 -26.43
C ASP A 173 15.05 19.23 -27.14
N GLU A 174 14.16 20.12 -26.68
CA GLU A 174 14.02 21.49 -27.19
C GLU A 174 15.30 22.31 -26.93
N LEU A 175 15.86 22.22 -25.73
CA LEU A 175 17.13 22.84 -25.37
C LEU A 175 18.30 22.32 -26.21
N GLU A 176 18.35 21.03 -26.50
CA GLU A 176 19.39 20.43 -27.35
C GLU A 176 19.29 20.93 -28.79
N ARG A 177 18.06 21.07 -29.34
CA ARG A 177 17.83 21.70 -30.65
C ARG A 177 18.30 23.15 -30.69
N LEU A 178 18.03 23.94 -29.65
CA LEU A 178 18.49 25.33 -29.54
C LEU A 178 20.02 25.41 -29.47
N ARG A 179 20.68 24.54 -28.70
CA ARG A 179 22.15 24.45 -28.65
C ARG A 179 22.75 24.12 -30.02
N LEU A 180 22.13 23.21 -30.76
CA LEU A 180 22.56 22.85 -32.12
C LEU A 180 22.39 24.04 -33.09
N ALA A 181 21.26 24.76 -33.01
CA ALA A 181 21.01 25.96 -33.81
C ALA A 181 22.00 27.09 -33.50
N GLU A 182 22.31 27.32 -32.22
CA GLU A 182 23.30 28.30 -31.79
C GLU A 182 24.70 27.93 -32.28
N SER A 183 25.09 26.66 -32.19
CA SER A 183 26.37 26.14 -32.71
C SER A 183 26.50 26.40 -34.22
N LYS A 184 25.44 26.13 -35.00
CA LYS A 184 25.40 26.46 -36.43
C LYS A 184 25.50 27.96 -36.68
N GLY A 185 24.79 28.78 -35.90
CA GLY A 185 24.87 30.24 -35.97
C GLY A 185 26.29 30.75 -35.74
N ARG A 186 26.97 30.26 -34.69
CA ARG A 186 28.38 30.59 -34.41
C ARG A 186 29.30 30.18 -35.57
N ALA A 187 29.11 29.01 -36.16
CA ALA A 187 29.88 28.57 -37.33
C ALA A 187 29.71 29.50 -38.54
N THR A 188 28.48 29.96 -38.83
CA THR A 188 28.24 30.90 -39.93
C THR A 188 28.88 32.27 -39.71
N ILE A 189 28.87 32.80 -38.47
CA ILE A 189 29.54 34.06 -38.13
C ILE A 189 31.05 33.96 -38.39
N VAL A 190 31.67 32.84 -38.01
CA VAL A 190 33.10 32.58 -38.27
C VAL A 190 33.37 32.53 -39.78
N ALA A 191 32.52 31.86 -40.56
CA ALA A 191 32.66 31.79 -42.01
C ALA A 191 32.55 33.18 -42.69
N VAL A 192 31.59 34.01 -42.27
CA VAL A 192 31.42 35.38 -42.78
C VAL A 192 32.63 36.25 -42.44
N LYS A 193 33.14 36.17 -41.20
CA LYS A 193 34.38 36.88 -40.81
C LYS A 193 35.56 36.48 -41.68
N ASN A 194 35.70 35.19 -42.01
CA ASN A 194 36.78 34.71 -42.86
C ASN A 194 36.67 35.21 -44.31
N LEU A 195 35.45 35.45 -44.82
CA LEU A 195 35.23 36.02 -46.16
C LEU A 195 35.52 37.54 -46.21
N GLN A 196 35.34 38.27 -45.11
CA GLN A 196 35.60 39.71 -45.03
C GLN A 196 37.09 40.08 -44.94
N CYS A 197 38.00 39.13 -44.74
CA CYS A 197 39.45 39.38 -44.67
C CYS A 197 40.18 39.13 -46.00
N SER A 198 39.61 39.63 -47.12
CA SER A 198 40.35 39.78 -48.39
C SER A 198 40.87 41.22 -48.49
N PRO A 199 42.16 41.50 -48.25
CA PRO A 199 42.71 42.85 -48.39
C PRO A 199 42.85 43.18 -49.88
N LEU A 200 41.77 43.66 -50.50
CA LEU A 200 41.87 44.32 -51.80
C LEU A 200 42.53 45.67 -51.61
N THR A 201 43.81 45.67 -51.98
CA THR A 201 44.69 46.79 -52.29
C THR A 201 43.96 47.87 -53.09
N MET A 202 43.49 48.93 -52.41
CA MET A 202 42.99 50.13 -53.09
C MET A 202 44.12 51.17 -53.17
N ARG A 203 44.57 51.36 -54.41
CA ARG A 203 45.68 52.21 -54.85
C ARG A 203 45.38 53.72 -54.68
N ARG A 204 46.45 54.42 -54.32
CA ARG A 204 46.75 55.86 -54.46
C ARG A 204 46.24 56.50 -55.76
N TYR A 205 45.67 57.71 -55.66
CA TYR A 205 45.78 58.84 -56.63
C TYR A 205 45.50 60.17 -55.88
N THR A 206 46.51 61.00 -55.59
CA THR A 206 47.03 62.21 -56.31
C THR A 206 46.09 63.42 -56.41
N LEU A 207 46.40 64.42 -55.56
CA LEU A 207 46.58 65.86 -55.82
C LEU A 207 45.89 66.48 -57.06
N VAL A 208 44.84 67.28 -56.83
CA VAL A 208 44.54 68.49 -57.62
C VAL A 208 44.01 69.58 -56.66
N PHE A 209 44.65 70.74 -56.73
CA PHE A 209 44.43 71.94 -55.92
C PHE A 209 43.37 72.83 -56.61
N ILE A 210 42.49 73.47 -55.82
CA ILE A 210 41.43 74.45 -56.18
C ILE A 210 40.07 73.80 -56.57
N PRO A 211 39.08 73.76 -55.62
CA PRO A 211 38.34 74.96 -55.20
C PRO A 211 38.15 75.05 -53.66
N PHE A 212 39.00 75.82 -52.97
CA PHE A 212 39.09 75.86 -51.51
C PHE A 212 37.79 76.30 -50.79
N ARG A 213 36.99 77.19 -51.38
CA ARG A 213 35.74 77.68 -50.74
C ARG A 213 34.56 76.70 -50.85
N GLN A 214 34.41 75.98 -51.97
CA GLN A 214 33.39 74.94 -52.09
C GLN A 214 33.77 73.69 -51.29
N ASN A 215 35.07 73.41 -51.15
CA ASN A 215 35.56 72.28 -50.36
C ASN A 215 35.33 72.47 -48.85
N LEU A 216 35.42 73.70 -48.32
CA LEU A 216 35.10 73.99 -46.92
C LEU A 216 33.60 73.83 -46.59
N LEU A 217 32.71 74.26 -47.49
CA LEU A 217 31.27 74.02 -47.35
C LEU A 217 30.94 72.53 -47.43
N ARG A 218 31.56 71.82 -48.38
CA ARG A 218 31.42 70.37 -48.54
C ARG A 218 31.99 69.60 -47.34
N GLN A 219 33.12 70.04 -46.78
CA GLN A 219 33.68 69.49 -45.54
C GLN A 219 32.78 69.76 -44.32
N GLY A 220 32.15 70.94 -44.26
CA GLY A 220 31.15 71.25 -43.24
C GLY A 220 29.90 70.37 -43.35
N GLU A 221 29.47 70.06 -44.58
CA GLU A 221 28.36 69.13 -44.83
C GLU A 221 28.73 67.68 -44.51
N THR A 222 29.91 67.20 -44.91
CA THR A 222 30.38 65.85 -44.54
C THR A 222 30.56 65.73 -43.03
N SER A 223 31.15 66.73 -42.38
CA SER A 223 31.30 66.72 -40.92
C SER A 223 29.96 66.70 -40.18
N LYS A 224 28.91 67.34 -40.71
CA LYS A 224 27.55 67.23 -40.16
C LYS A 224 26.95 65.84 -40.36
N VAL A 225 27.19 65.20 -41.50
CA VAL A 225 26.76 63.82 -41.76
C VAL A 225 27.50 62.88 -40.82
N ASP A 226 28.82 62.99 -40.71
CA ASP A 226 29.65 62.19 -39.82
C ASP A 226 29.23 62.36 -38.35
N ALA A 227 28.91 63.57 -37.91
CA ALA A 227 28.40 63.82 -36.56
C ALA A 227 27.03 63.19 -36.31
N ARG A 228 26.14 63.20 -37.32
CA ARG A 228 24.83 62.53 -37.23
C ARG A 228 24.98 61.01 -37.21
N ASP A 229 25.87 60.47 -38.04
CA ASP A 229 26.14 59.03 -38.09
C ASP A 229 26.83 58.56 -36.81
N ALA A 230 27.77 59.33 -36.25
CA ALA A 230 28.36 59.08 -34.94
C ALA A 230 27.31 59.12 -33.82
N SER A 231 26.37 60.08 -33.86
CA SER A 231 25.27 60.15 -32.90
C SER A 231 24.33 58.94 -33.01
N ARG A 232 23.95 58.53 -34.24
CA ARG A 232 23.15 57.32 -34.48
C ARG A 232 23.86 56.06 -34.01
N ALA A 233 25.16 55.95 -34.29
CA ALA A 233 25.99 54.84 -33.84
C ALA A 233 26.04 54.78 -32.30
N ALA A 234 26.24 55.91 -31.62
CA ALA A 234 26.25 55.97 -30.16
C ALA A 234 24.90 55.57 -29.54
N VAL A 235 23.78 55.99 -30.13
CA VAL A 235 22.44 55.59 -29.68
C VAL A 235 22.20 54.09 -29.90
N SER A 236 22.60 53.57 -31.07
CA SER A 236 22.51 52.13 -31.36
C SER A 236 23.38 51.31 -30.40
N GLU A 237 24.59 51.78 -30.09
CA GLU A 237 25.49 51.13 -29.15
C GLU A 237 24.91 51.12 -27.73
N ALA A 238 24.34 52.24 -27.28
CA ALA A 238 23.68 52.33 -25.99
C ALA A 238 22.48 51.36 -25.90
N GLY A 239 21.70 51.23 -26.98
CA GLY A 239 20.61 50.26 -27.09
C GLY A 239 21.09 48.81 -26.94
N LEU A 240 22.12 48.42 -27.70
CA LEU A 240 22.70 47.08 -27.61
C LEU A 240 23.30 46.79 -26.23
N ARG A 241 23.91 47.78 -25.57
CA ARG A 241 24.41 47.63 -24.20
C ARG A 241 23.27 47.39 -23.20
N ALA A 242 22.13 48.06 -23.37
CA ALA A 242 20.96 47.84 -22.53
C ALA A 242 20.36 46.44 -22.74
N GLU A 243 20.21 46.01 -24.00
CA GLU A 243 19.74 44.65 -24.35
C GLU A 243 20.66 43.57 -23.78
N LEU A 244 21.99 43.74 -23.91
CA LEU A 244 22.97 42.83 -23.34
C LEU A 244 22.83 42.73 -21.81
N GLY A 245 22.50 43.84 -21.15
CA GLY A 245 22.20 43.89 -19.72
C GLY A 245 20.99 43.03 -19.35
N VAL A 246 19.89 43.14 -20.09
CA VAL A 246 18.66 42.34 -19.89
C VAL A 246 18.94 40.86 -20.11
N VAL A 247 19.61 40.49 -21.20
CA VAL A 247 19.97 39.09 -21.49
C VAL A 247 20.87 38.51 -20.41
N THR A 248 21.82 39.30 -19.90
CA THR A 248 22.70 38.86 -18.81
C THR A 248 21.92 38.65 -17.50
N ALA A 249 20.98 39.54 -17.17
CA ALA A 249 20.11 39.39 -16.00
C ALA A 249 19.23 38.14 -16.11
N GLN A 250 18.59 37.93 -17.27
CA GLN A 250 17.76 36.75 -17.53
C GLN A 250 18.58 35.45 -17.46
N LYS A 251 19.78 35.43 -18.04
CA LYS A 251 20.70 34.30 -17.93
C LYS A 251 21.03 33.97 -16.47
N ASN A 252 21.32 34.98 -15.66
CA ASN A 252 21.65 34.79 -14.25
C ASN A 252 20.45 34.28 -13.45
N GLU A 253 19.24 34.77 -13.75
CA GLU A 253 17.99 34.29 -13.16
C GLU A 253 17.75 32.82 -13.51
N SER A 254 17.85 32.44 -14.79
CA SER A 254 17.72 31.05 -15.22
C SER A 254 18.77 30.14 -14.58
N LEU A 255 20.00 30.62 -14.41
CA LEU A 255 21.06 29.87 -13.72
C LEU A 255 20.71 29.66 -12.24
N GLY A 256 20.21 30.69 -11.55
CA GLY A 256 19.74 30.58 -10.17
C GLY A 256 18.57 29.60 -10.01
N GLN A 257 17.62 29.61 -10.95
CA GLN A 257 16.53 28.64 -10.98
C GLN A 257 17.05 27.21 -11.20
N ALA A 258 17.95 27.01 -12.16
CA ALA A 258 18.57 25.71 -12.44
C ALA A 258 19.33 25.15 -11.22
N GLU A 259 20.08 25.99 -10.50
CA GLU A 259 20.71 25.59 -9.24
C GLU A 259 19.68 25.22 -8.15
N GLY A 260 18.57 25.96 -8.07
CA GLY A 260 17.46 25.64 -7.17
C GLY A 260 16.84 24.29 -7.48
N HIS A 261 16.60 23.98 -8.75
CA HIS A 261 16.11 22.68 -9.18
C HIS A 261 17.11 21.55 -8.88
N LYS A 262 18.41 21.79 -9.11
CA LYS A 262 19.46 20.82 -8.77
C LYS A 262 19.47 20.45 -7.28
N ARG A 263 19.31 21.43 -6.38
CA ARG A 263 19.22 21.17 -4.93
C ARG A 263 17.97 20.39 -4.55
N LYS A 264 16.83 20.67 -5.19
CA LYS A 264 15.60 19.90 -4.96
C LYS A 264 15.76 18.45 -5.44
N ALA A 265 16.39 18.23 -6.59
CA ALA A 265 16.67 16.90 -7.10
C ALA A 265 17.53 16.09 -6.12
N THR A 266 18.61 16.67 -5.57
CA THR A 266 19.44 15.99 -4.57
C THR A 266 18.67 15.63 -3.29
N LEU A 267 17.74 16.48 -2.84
CA LEU A 267 16.91 16.18 -1.68
C LEU A 267 15.97 14.99 -1.95
N TYR A 268 15.33 14.95 -3.11
CA TYR A 268 14.47 13.83 -3.50
C TYR A 268 15.24 12.52 -3.67
N GLU A 269 16.48 12.58 -4.17
CA GLU A 269 17.36 11.40 -4.25
C GLU A 269 17.69 10.84 -2.85
N ASP A 270 17.96 11.69 -1.87
CA ASP A 270 18.23 11.29 -0.50
C ASP A 270 16.98 10.74 0.20
N GLU A 271 15.81 11.36 0.01
CA GLU A 271 14.53 10.82 0.48
C GLU A 271 14.25 9.44 -0.12
N LEU A 272 14.48 9.26 -1.42
CA LEU A 272 14.33 7.97 -2.09
C LEU A 272 15.27 6.91 -1.51
N ARG A 273 16.54 7.26 -1.22
CA ARG A 273 17.50 6.37 -0.54
C ARG A 273 17.02 5.97 0.86
N GLN A 274 16.49 6.92 1.63
CA GLN A 274 15.94 6.64 2.96
C GLN A 274 14.72 5.72 2.89
N VAL A 275 13.78 5.97 1.97
CA VAL A 275 12.60 5.12 1.76
C VAL A 275 12.99 3.71 1.34
N LYS A 276 13.96 3.55 0.42
CA LYS A 276 14.49 2.24 0.03
C LYS A 276 15.08 1.49 1.24
N THR A 277 15.82 2.19 2.10
CA THR A 277 16.39 1.60 3.32
C THR A 277 15.30 1.17 4.31
N LYS A 278 14.27 2.00 4.52
CA LYS A 278 13.11 1.66 5.38
C LYS A 278 12.35 0.46 4.84
N LEU A 279 12.09 0.42 3.53
CA LEU A 279 11.42 -0.70 2.86
C LEU A 279 12.21 -2.00 3.04
N ALA A 280 13.54 -1.97 2.89
CA ALA A 280 14.38 -3.14 3.11
C ALA A 280 14.26 -3.69 4.55
N ARG A 281 14.19 -2.82 5.57
CA ARG A 281 13.98 -3.24 6.97
C ARG A 281 12.60 -3.87 7.17
N VAL A 282 11.55 -3.27 6.61
CA VAL A 282 10.17 -3.80 6.70
C VAL A 282 10.08 -5.17 6.04
N VAL A 283 10.72 -5.36 4.88
CA VAL A 283 10.75 -6.66 4.19
C VAL A 283 11.47 -7.72 5.03
N GLN A 284 12.59 -7.38 5.68
CA GLN A 284 13.28 -8.29 6.58
C GLN A 284 12.44 -8.68 7.79
N GLU A 285 11.76 -7.71 8.41
CA GLU A 285 10.89 -7.98 9.56
C GLU A 285 9.66 -8.81 9.17
N LYS A 286 9.08 -8.56 8.00
CA LYS A 286 8.01 -9.40 7.43
C LYS A 286 8.45 -10.85 7.31
N ILE A 287 9.63 -11.10 6.72
CA ILE A 287 10.17 -12.44 6.56
C ILE A 287 10.40 -13.11 7.93
N ARG A 288 10.85 -12.35 8.94
CA ARG A 288 11.01 -12.84 10.31
C ARG A 288 9.66 -13.27 10.92
N ILE A 289 8.67 -12.39 10.89
CA ILE A 289 7.33 -12.66 11.43
C ILE A 289 6.68 -13.86 10.71
N GLU A 290 6.83 -13.98 9.40
CA GLU A 290 6.32 -15.14 8.65
C GLU A 290 6.95 -16.47 9.08
N ARG A 291 8.26 -16.47 9.40
CA ARG A 291 8.93 -17.67 9.93
C ARG A 291 8.41 -18.02 11.32
N ASP A 292 8.28 -17.05 12.20
CA ASP A 292 7.77 -17.24 13.56
C ASP A 292 6.30 -17.71 13.55
N HIS A 293 5.49 -17.17 12.63
CA HIS A 293 4.11 -17.60 12.42
C HIS A 293 4.03 -19.06 11.96
N ARG A 294 4.87 -19.47 10.99
CA ARG A 294 4.94 -20.88 10.55
C ARG A 294 5.37 -21.81 11.68
N ALA A 295 6.34 -21.41 12.50
CA ALA A 295 6.79 -22.19 13.65
C ALA A 295 5.66 -22.34 14.69
N THR A 296 4.95 -21.26 14.99
CA THR A 296 3.80 -21.26 15.92
C THR A 296 2.66 -22.13 15.41
N LEU A 297 2.32 -22.04 14.13
CA LEU A 297 1.31 -22.91 13.51
C LEU A 297 1.72 -24.39 13.55
N SER A 298 2.99 -24.71 13.32
CA SER A 298 3.49 -26.07 13.41
C SER A 298 3.37 -26.61 14.84
N LEU A 299 3.69 -25.78 15.83
CA LEU A 299 3.56 -26.12 17.25
C LEU A 299 2.08 -26.36 17.62
N ALA A 300 1.18 -25.46 17.24
CA ALA A 300 -0.25 -25.59 17.50
C ALA A 300 -0.82 -26.89 16.89
N LYS A 301 -0.48 -27.21 15.64
CA LYS A 301 -0.88 -28.47 14.99
C LYS A 301 -0.37 -29.71 15.71
N SER A 302 0.86 -29.66 16.24
CA SER A 302 1.40 -30.78 17.02
C SER A 302 0.63 -30.97 18.33
N PHE A 303 0.28 -29.87 19.02
CA PHE A 303 -0.56 -29.93 20.22
C PHE A 303 -1.96 -30.47 19.94
N ASP A 304 -2.62 -30.02 18.88
CA ASP A 304 -3.94 -30.53 18.49
C ASP A 304 -3.90 -32.03 18.21
N SER A 305 -2.83 -32.51 17.56
CA SER A 305 -2.64 -33.94 17.28
C SER A 305 -2.48 -34.75 18.58
N HIS A 306 -1.68 -34.26 19.54
CA HIS A 306 -1.52 -34.89 20.85
C HIS A 306 -2.82 -34.90 21.64
N VAL A 307 -3.48 -33.75 21.78
CA VAL A 307 -4.74 -33.63 22.51
C VAL A 307 -5.84 -34.52 21.90
N SER A 308 -5.95 -34.57 20.57
CA SER A 308 -6.89 -35.45 19.90
C SER A 308 -6.62 -36.92 20.22
N SER A 309 -5.34 -37.34 20.18
CA SER A 309 -4.96 -38.72 20.49
C SER A 309 -5.25 -39.10 21.95
N ASP A 310 -5.03 -38.17 22.89
CA ASP A 310 -5.33 -38.36 24.31
C ASP A 310 -6.83 -38.45 24.55
N VAL A 311 -7.62 -37.56 23.93
CA VAL A 311 -9.09 -37.58 24.02
C VAL A 311 -9.65 -38.92 23.51
N ASP A 312 -9.14 -39.42 22.39
CA ASP A 312 -9.59 -40.72 21.84
C ASP A 312 -9.14 -41.91 22.71
N TYR A 313 -7.98 -41.80 23.36
CA TYR A 313 -7.56 -42.77 24.37
C TYR A 313 -8.51 -42.79 25.58
N TYR A 314 -8.80 -41.62 26.17
CA TYR A 314 -9.69 -41.53 27.32
C TYR A 314 -11.13 -41.93 26.99
N LYS A 315 -11.66 -41.58 25.81
CA LYS A 315 -12.96 -42.05 25.32
C LYS A 315 -13.03 -43.58 25.28
N ARG A 316 -12.01 -44.24 24.69
CA ARG A 316 -11.93 -45.71 24.68
C ARG A 316 -11.91 -46.29 26.09
N LYS A 317 -11.13 -45.68 27.01
CA LYS A 317 -11.06 -46.13 28.39
C LYS A 317 -12.39 -45.98 29.14
N VAL A 318 -13.12 -44.89 28.92
CA VAL A 318 -14.46 -44.67 29.47
C VAL A 318 -15.43 -45.73 28.93
N SER A 319 -15.40 -46.03 27.63
CA SER A 319 -16.24 -47.08 27.03
C SER A 319 -15.95 -48.47 27.63
N GLU A 320 -14.67 -48.82 27.83
CA GLU A 320 -14.25 -50.08 28.46
C GLU A 320 -14.79 -50.19 29.89
N LEU A 321 -14.57 -49.16 30.72
CA LEU A 321 -15.05 -49.12 32.10
C LEU A 321 -16.57 -49.18 32.18
N ASN A 322 -17.27 -48.50 31.26
CA ASN A 322 -18.73 -48.56 31.19
C ASN A 322 -19.23 -49.98 30.86
N GLY A 323 -18.55 -50.69 29.95
CA GLY A 323 -18.83 -52.10 29.68
C GLY A 323 -18.61 -52.98 30.91
N TYR A 324 -17.55 -52.74 31.68
CA TYR A 324 -17.30 -53.44 32.94
C TYR A 324 -18.40 -53.20 33.99
N VAL A 325 -18.85 -51.95 34.14
CA VAL A 325 -19.97 -51.59 35.04
C VAL A 325 -21.28 -52.27 34.60
N GLN A 326 -21.58 -52.29 33.30
CA GLN A 326 -22.77 -52.99 32.78
C GLN A 326 -22.72 -54.50 33.06
N ASN A 327 -21.55 -55.13 32.89
CA ASN A 327 -21.35 -56.53 33.20
C ASN A 327 -21.54 -56.82 34.70
N LEU A 328 -20.93 -56.00 35.57
CA LEU A 328 -21.15 -56.12 37.02
C LEU A 328 -22.63 -55.96 37.40
N ASN A 329 -23.33 -54.99 36.80
CA ASN A 329 -24.76 -54.80 37.03
C ASN A 329 -25.59 -56.02 36.59
N ALA A 330 -25.23 -56.66 35.46
CA ALA A 330 -25.88 -57.89 35.01
C ALA A 330 -25.64 -59.05 35.99
N VAL A 331 -24.41 -59.22 36.50
CA VAL A 331 -24.09 -60.22 37.52
C VAL A 331 -24.87 -59.96 38.81
N VAL A 332 -24.96 -58.71 39.27
CA VAL A 332 -25.75 -58.33 40.45
C VAL A 332 -27.23 -58.65 40.23
N ALA A 333 -27.79 -58.34 39.06
CA ALA A 333 -29.17 -58.66 38.72
C ALA A 333 -29.42 -60.17 38.74
N GLU A 334 -28.51 -60.96 38.21
CA GLU A 334 -28.59 -62.43 38.23
C GLU A 334 -28.51 -62.98 39.67
N LYS A 335 -27.59 -62.48 40.49
CA LYS A 335 -27.49 -62.86 41.91
C LYS A 335 -28.74 -62.47 42.70
N ASN A 336 -29.35 -61.32 42.42
CA ASN A 336 -30.61 -60.91 43.05
C ASN A 336 -31.77 -61.85 42.68
N ARG A 337 -31.85 -62.33 41.42
CA ARG A 337 -32.83 -63.36 41.03
C ARG A 337 -32.62 -64.66 41.80
N GLN A 338 -31.37 -65.12 41.91
CA GLN A 338 -31.03 -66.34 42.67
C GLN A 338 -31.44 -66.22 44.14
N ILE A 339 -31.21 -65.07 44.77
CA ILE A 339 -31.65 -64.80 46.15
C ILE A 339 -33.17 -64.90 46.27
N GLU A 340 -33.91 -64.31 45.33
CA GLU A 340 -35.36 -64.30 45.35
C GLU A 340 -35.96 -65.71 45.14
N ASP A 341 -35.36 -66.50 44.26
CA ASP A 341 -35.75 -67.90 44.06
C ASP A 341 -35.48 -68.75 45.30
N LEU A 342 -34.34 -68.58 45.96
CA LEU A 342 -34.04 -69.25 47.23
C LEU A 342 -35.03 -68.84 48.34
N ARG A 343 -35.39 -67.55 48.44
CA ARG A 343 -36.42 -67.07 49.37
C ARG A 343 -37.77 -67.76 49.14
N ARG A 344 -38.20 -67.86 47.88
CA ARG A 344 -39.44 -68.59 47.51
C ARG A 344 -39.38 -70.08 47.84
N GLN A 345 -38.22 -70.73 47.68
CA GLN A 345 -38.04 -72.13 48.07
C GLN A 345 -38.17 -72.32 49.58
N ILE A 346 -37.53 -71.45 50.37
CA ILE A 346 -37.64 -71.44 51.84
C ILE A 346 -39.10 -71.27 52.25
N GLU A 347 -39.81 -70.29 51.69
CA GLU A 347 -41.22 -70.03 52.01
C GLU A 347 -42.14 -71.23 51.68
N ARG A 348 -41.92 -71.87 50.53
CA ARG A 348 -42.61 -73.12 50.16
C ARG A 348 -42.31 -74.25 51.15
N SER A 349 -41.05 -74.49 51.49
CA SER A 349 -40.66 -75.53 52.46
C SER A 349 -41.25 -75.27 53.86
N MET A 350 -41.29 -74.02 54.31
CA MET A 350 -41.86 -73.64 55.59
C MET A 350 -43.37 -73.86 55.62
N SER A 351 -44.05 -73.53 54.52
CA SER A 351 -45.49 -73.78 54.36
C SER A 351 -45.81 -75.27 54.35
N GLN A 352 -44.99 -76.09 53.66
CA GLN A 352 -45.11 -77.54 53.68
C GLN A 352 -44.87 -78.12 55.08
N ASN A 353 -43.83 -77.65 55.79
CA ASN A 353 -43.54 -78.07 57.16
C ASN A 353 -44.68 -77.72 58.13
N ARG A 354 -45.26 -76.52 58.01
CA ARG A 354 -46.45 -76.11 58.78
C ARG A 354 -47.64 -77.04 58.51
N LEU A 355 -47.93 -77.36 57.25
CA LEU A 355 -49.00 -78.30 56.89
C LEU A 355 -48.75 -79.70 57.43
N ALA A 356 -47.49 -80.18 57.41
CA ALA A 356 -47.11 -81.47 57.98
C ALA A 356 -47.30 -81.49 59.51
N GLN A 357 -46.94 -80.41 60.21
CA GLN A 357 -47.21 -80.26 61.65
C GLN A 357 -48.71 -80.28 61.94
N PHE A 358 -49.53 -79.50 61.20
CA PHE A 358 -50.99 -79.53 61.37
C PHE A 358 -51.59 -80.92 61.18
N ARG A 359 -51.08 -81.72 60.24
CA ARG A 359 -51.52 -83.12 60.04
C ARG A 359 -51.09 -84.05 61.17
N ALA A 360 -49.94 -83.81 61.80
CA ALA A 360 -49.47 -84.60 62.94
C ALA A 360 -50.26 -84.24 64.22
N ASP A 361 -50.65 -82.97 64.38
CA ASP A 361 -51.38 -82.45 65.54
C ASP A 361 -52.90 -82.68 65.48
N THR A 362 -53.44 -83.23 64.39
CA THR A 362 -54.83 -83.74 64.34
C THR A 362 -54.85 -85.19 64.83
N PRO A 363 -55.11 -85.47 66.13
CA PRO A 363 -55.28 -86.84 66.59
C PRO A 363 -56.51 -87.46 65.93
N ASP A 364 -56.37 -88.68 65.42
CA ASP A 364 -57.45 -89.55 64.94
C ASP A 364 -58.55 -89.68 66.01
N THR A 365 -59.50 -88.76 66.00
CA THR A 365 -60.66 -88.73 66.91
C THR A 365 -61.94 -89.19 66.22
N LEU A 366 -61.83 -89.85 65.07
CA LEU A 366 -62.95 -90.45 64.33
C LEU A 366 -62.89 -91.99 64.30
N THR A 367 -62.60 -92.60 65.45
CA THR A 367 -63.00 -93.98 65.73
C THR A 367 -63.63 -94.05 67.12
N LYS A 368 -64.90 -93.65 67.21
CA LYS A 368 -65.96 -94.38 67.92
C LYS A 368 -67.32 -93.75 67.66
#